data_AF-A0A644ZB42-F1
#
_entry.id   AF-A0A644ZB42-F1
#
_cell.length_a   1.000
_cell.length_b   1.000
_cell.length_c   1.000
_cell.angle_alpha   90.00
_cell.angle_beta   90.00
_cell.angle_gamma   90.00
#
_symmetry.space_group_name_H-M   'P 1'
#
loop_
_entity.id
_entity.type
_entity.pdbx_description
1 polymer ?
#
loop_
_entity_poly.entity_id
_entity_poly.type
_entity_poly.pdbx_seq_one_letter_code
_entity_poly.pdbx_strand_id
1 'polypeptide(L)'
;MIADALAGEIDLIVTKSVSRFARNTVDTLTTVRKLKDRGIEVFFEKESIYTLDAKGELLITIMSSLAQEESRSISENVARVNARRQQAGGYTCPINSF
;
A
#
# COMPACT_ATOMS: atom_id res chain seq x y z
N MET A 1 4.60 -13.19 -10.71
CA MET A 1 4.36 -13.41 -9.27
C MET A 1 2.92 -13.10 -8.86
N ILE A 2 2.45 -11.84 -8.88
CA ILE A 2 1.05 -11.55 -8.47
C ILE A 2 0.03 -12.11 -9.48
N ALA A 3 0.32 -12.02 -10.78
CA ALA A 3 -0.53 -12.59 -11.82
C ALA A 3 -0.62 -14.13 -11.71
N ASP A 4 0.51 -14.80 -11.49
CA ASP A 4 0.60 -16.26 -11.36
C ASP A 4 -0.06 -16.75 -10.04
N ALA A 5 0.08 -15.97 -8.97
CA ALA A 5 -0.66 -16.17 -7.74
C ALA A 5 -2.17 -16.05 -7.99
N LEU A 6 -2.63 -15.02 -8.70
CA LEU A 6 -4.04 -14.88 -9.08
C LEU A 6 -4.50 -16.03 -10.00
N ALA A 7 -3.63 -16.61 -10.81
CA ALA A 7 -3.93 -17.77 -11.65
C ALA A 7 -4.04 -19.09 -10.86
N GLY A 8 -3.71 -19.10 -9.56
CA GLY A 8 -3.75 -20.28 -8.71
C GLY A 8 -2.53 -21.18 -8.83
N GLU A 9 -1.43 -20.69 -9.43
CA GLU A 9 -0.18 -21.46 -9.54
C GLU A 9 0.73 -21.31 -8.30
N ILE A 10 0.38 -20.40 -7.38
CA ILE A 10 1.18 -20.10 -6.19
C ILE A 10 0.27 -20.06 -4.95
N ASP A 11 0.50 -21.00 -4.04
CA ASP A 11 -0.25 -21.10 -2.78
C ASP A 11 0.40 -20.30 -1.63
N LEU A 12 1.73 -20.16 -1.65
CA LEU A 12 2.50 -19.49 -0.60
C LEU A 12 3.61 -18.61 -1.18
N ILE A 13 3.63 -17.35 -0.76
CA ILE A 13 4.68 -16.37 -1.08
C ILE A 13 5.52 -16.13 0.16
N VAL A 14 6.82 -16.40 0.07
CA VAL A 14 7.77 -16.10 1.16
C VAL A 14 8.58 -14.87 0.82
N THR A 15 8.64 -13.88 1.72
CA THR A 15 9.45 -12.67 1.54
C THR A 15 10.23 -12.31 2.80
N LYS A 16 11.42 -11.71 2.61
CA LYS A 16 12.29 -11.27 3.71
C LYS A 16 11.59 -10.26 4.63
N SER A 17 10.93 -9.26 4.04
CA SER A 17 10.28 -8.16 4.77
C SER A 17 9.21 -7.48 3.91
N VAL A 18 8.30 -6.76 4.56
CA VAL A 18 7.23 -5.98 3.90
C VAL A 18 7.77 -5.00 2.85
N SER A 19 8.92 -4.36 3.11
CA SER A 19 9.57 -3.43 2.18
C SER A 19 10.05 -4.09 0.87
N ARG A 20 10.25 -5.42 0.86
CA ARG A 20 10.59 -6.17 -0.35
C ARG A 20 9.35 -6.59 -1.14
N PHE A 21 8.17 -6.54 -0.50
CA PHE A 21 6.91 -6.94 -1.10
C PHE A 21 6.25 -5.81 -1.89
N ALA A 22 6.23 -4.56 -1.40
CA ALA A 22 5.89 -3.42 -2.25
C ALA A 22 6.59 -2.11 -1.83
N ARG A 23 6.60 -1.15 -2.76
CA ARG A 23 7.20 0.18 -2.56
C ARG A 23 6.31 1.15 -1.80
N ASN A 24 5.00 0.95 -1.89
CA ASN A 24 3.99 1.79 -1.26
C ASN A 24 3.13 0.97 -0.31
N THR A 25 2.78 1.57 0.81
CA THR A 25 1.86 1.02 1.81
C THR A 25 0.48 0.72 1.21
N VAL A 26 -0.04 1.60 0.33
CA VAL A 26 -1.30 1.41 -0.40
C VAL A 26 -1.26 0.16 -1.31
N ASP A 27 -0.15 -0.01 -2.05
CA ASP A 27 0.01 -1.15 -2.96
C ASP A 27 0.14 -2.46 -2.19
N THR A 28 0.87 -2.47 -1.06
CA THR A 28 0.90 -3.67 -0.19
C THR A 28 -0.50 -4.05 0.28
N LEU A 29 -1.31 -3.07 0.70
CA LEU A 29 -2.63 -3.33 1.27
C LEU A 29 -3.59 -3.95 0.25
N THR A 30 -3.63 -3.37 -0.94
CA THR A 30 -4.51 -3.83 -2.02
C THR A 30 -4.10 -5.20 -2.53
N THR A 31 -2.79 -5.48 -2.61
CA THR A 31 -2.28 -6.77 -3.06
C THR A 31 -2.54 -7.86 -2.04
N VAL A 32 -2.28 -7.60 -0.74
CA VAL A 32 -2.54 -8.58 0.32
C VAL A 32 -4.03 -8.90 0.43
N ARG A 33 -4.93 -7.90 0.28
CA ARG A 33 -6.38 -8.15 0.24
C ARG A 33 -6.78 -9.06 -0.92
N LYS A 34 -6.31 -8.78 -2.14
CA LYS A 34 -6.57 -9.62 -3.33
C LYS A 34 -6.04 -11.05 -3.17
N LEU A 35 -4.89 -11.21 -2.53
CA LEU A 35 -4.30 -12.53 -2.26
C LEU A 35 -5.11 -13.28 -1.18
N LYS A 36 -5.54 -12.60 -0.12
CA LYS A 36 -6.41 -13.16 0.92
C LYS A 36 -7.74 -13.65 0.34
N ASP A 37 -8.36 -12.88 -0.56
CA ASP A 37 -9.63 -13.25 -1.23
C ASP A 37 -9.50 -14.53 -2.07
N ARG A 38 -8.29 -14.85 -2.54
CA ARG A 38 -7.98 -16.09 -3.27
C ARG A 38 -7.40 -17.21 -2.40
N GLY A 39 -7.27 -16.98 -1.08
CA GLY A 39 -6.73 -17.97 -0.15
C GLY A 39 -5.21 -18.15 -0.22
N ILE A 40 -4.48 -17.16 -0.75
CA ILE A 40 -3.02 -17.24 -0.94
C ILE A 40 -2.32 -16.58 0.24
N GLU A 41 -1.37 -17.30 0.82
CA GLU A 41 -0.64 -16.87 2.01
C GLU A 41 0.63 -16.12 1.64
N VAL A 42 0.95 -15.07 2.41
CA VAL A 42 2.24 -14.39 2.38
C VAL A 42 2.90 -14.54 3.75
N PHE A 43 4.11 -15.08 3.76
CA PHE A 43 4.94 -15.19 4.94
C PHE A 43 6.06 -14.15 4.90
N PHE A 44 6.13 -13.32 5.95
CA PHE A 44 7.18 -12.33 6.13
C PHE A 44 8.21 -12.86 7.13
N GLU A 45 9.44 -13.15 6.69
CA GLU A 45 10.49 -13.74 7.56
C GLU A 45 10.88 -12.81 8.72
N LYS A 46 11.11 -11.52 8.45
CA LYS A 46 11.62 -10.58 9.44
C LYS A 46 10.61 -10.29 10.54
N GLU A 47 9.35 -10.14 10.16
CA GLU A 47 8.25 -9.93 11.10
C GLU A 47 7.72 -11.26 11.67
N SER A 48 8.06 -12.40 11.05
CA SER A 48 7.54 -13.75 11.37
C SER A 48 6.00 -13.79 11.42
N ILE A 49 5.36 -13.19 10.41
CA ILE A 49 3.90 -13.06 10.31
C ILE A 49 3.39 -13.79 9.08
N TYR A 50 2.30 -14.53 9.27
CA TYR A 50 1.46 -15.06 8.21
C TYR A 50 0.28 -14.12 7.96
N THR A 51 -0.02 -13.79 6.70
CA THR A 51 -1.12 -12.88 6.35
C THR A 51 -2.52 -13.46 6.56
N LEU A 52 -2.65 -14.79 6.70
CA LEU A 52 -3.93 -15.47 6.93
C LEU A 52 -4.30 -15.58 8.43
N ASP A 53 -3.33 -15.40 9.33
CA ASP A 53 -3.54 -15.42 10.78
C ASP A 53 -3.99 -14.05 11.33
N ALA A 54 -4.53 -14.01 12.55
CA ALA A 54 -4.97 -12.78 13.24
C ALA A 54 -3.87 -11.70 13.31
N LYS A 55 -2.59 -12.11 13.33
CA LYS A 55 -1.43 -11.20 13.26
C LYS A 55 -1.33 -10.45 11.92
N GLY A 56 -1.77 -11.07 10.83
CA GLY A 56 -1.86 -10.45 9.51
C GLY A 56 -2.87 -9.31 9.47
N GLU A 57 -4.02 -9.46 10.13
CA GLU A 57 -5.03 -8.40 10.20
C GLU A 57 -4.56 -7.16 10.96
N LEU A 58 -3.81 -7.38 12.05
CA LEU A 58 -3.16 -6.30 12.80
C LEU A 58 -2.13 -5.56 11.93
N LEU A 59 -1.28 -6.29 11.20
CA LEU A 59 -0.31 -5.70 10.27
C LEU A 59 -1.01 -4.86 9.20
N ILE A 60 -2.07 -5.39 8.58
CA ILE A 60 -2.87 -4.69 7.56
C ILE A 60 -3.48 -3.42 8.16
N THR A 61 -3.96 -3.46 9.39
CA THR A 61 -4.55 -2.29 10.06
C THR A 61 -3.50 -1.20 10.30
N ILE A 62 -2.33 -1.55 10.83
CA ILE A 62 -1.23 -0.61 11.05
C ILE A 62 -0.76 0.00 9.71
N MET A 63 -0.59 -0.84 8.69
CA MET A 63 -0.21 -0.40 7.35
C MET A 63 -1.27 0.49 6.71
N SER A 64 -2.56 0.27 6.99
CA SER A 64 -3.66 1.13 6.53
C SER A 64 -3.55 2.52 7.16
N SER A 65 -3.30 2.59 8.47
CA SER A 65 -3.13 3.86 9.17
C SER A 65 -1.93 4.65 8.64
N LEU A 66 -0.80 3.96 8.40
CA LEU A 66 0.39 4.59 7.80
C LEU A 66 0.13 5.05 6.36
N ALA A 67 -0.53 4.23 5.55
CA ALA A 67 -0.90 4.59 4.18
C ALA A 67 -1.79 5.83 4.11
N GLN A 68 -2.74 5.93 5.04
CA GLN A 68 -3.66 7.07 5.10
C GLN A 68 -2.93 8.35 5.54
N GLU A 69 -1.98 8.24 6.47
CA GLU A 69 -1.14 9.36 6.88
C GLU A 69 -0.23 9.84 5.74
N GLU A 70 0.41 8.90 5.02
CA GLU A 70 1.21 9.23 3.83
C GLU A 70 0.37 9.92 2.75
N SER A 71 -0.84 9.40 2.48
CA SER A 71 -1.76 10.01 1.53
C SER A 71 -2.18 11.43 1.93
N ARG A 72 -2.45 11.67 3.23
CA ARG A 72 -2.75 13.01 3.74
C ARG A 72 -1.57 13.96 3.58
N SER A 73 -0.38 13.53 3.99
CA SER A 73 0.86 14.31 3.88
C SER A 73 1.15 14.74 2.44
N ILE A 74 0.97 13.84 1.47
CA ILE A 74 1.10 14.15 0.03
C ILE A 74 0.08 15.21 -0.39
N SER A 75 -1.19 15.02 -0.03
CA SER A 75 -2.26 15.95 -0.38
C SER A 75 -2.02 17.35 0.20
N GLU A 76 -1.61 17.44 1.47
CA GLU A 76 -1.26 18.71 2.12
C GLU A 76 -0.08 19.39 1.44
N ASN A 77 0.94 18.63 1.07
CA ASN A 77 2.12 19.19 0.42
C ASN A 77 1.78 19.77 -0.96
N VAL A 78 0.94 19.07 -1.72
CA VAL A 78 0.46 19.54 -3.03
C VAL A 78 -0.44 20.77 -2.90
N ALA A 79 -1.35 20.79 -1.93
CA ALA A 79 -2.17 21.97 -1.63
C ALA A 79 -1.31 23.19 -1.26
N ARG A 80 -0.28 22.99 -0.43
CA ARG A 80 0.68 24.01 -0.04
C ARG A 80 1.47 24.55 -1.23
N VAL A 81 1.90 23.67 -2.14
CA VAL A 81 2.57 24.07 -3.40
C VAL A 81 1.63 24.90 -4.29
N ASN A 82 0.37 24.49 -4.43
CA ASN A 82 -0.61 25.22 -5.23
C ASN A 82 -0.94 26.59 -4.64
N ALA A 83 -1.09 26.71 -3.32
CA ALA A 83 -1.29 27.98 -2.64
C ALA A 83 -0.11 28.95 -2.85
N ARG A 84 1.13 28.45 -2.78
CA ARG A 84 2.34 29.25 -3.08
C ARG A 84 2.38 29.70 -4.55
N ARG A 85 1.96 28.85 -5.48
CA ARG A 85 1.88 29.18 -6.92
C ARG A 85 0.82 30.24 -7.21
N GLN A 86 -0.32 30.20 -6.52
CA GLN A 86 -1.37 31.23 -6.62
C GLN A 86 -0.89 32.57 -6.08
N GLN A 87 -0.15 32.59 -4.97
CA GLN A 87 0.48 33.81 -4.45
C GLN A 87 1.53 34.40 -5.40
N ALA A 88 2.24 33.55 -6.15
CA ALA A 88 3.21 33.97 -7.16
C ALA A 88 2.60 34.33 -8.53
N GLY A 89 1.26 34.38 -8.66
CA GLY A 89 0.55 34.74 -9.89
C GLY A 89 0.57 33.69 -11.00
N GLY A 90 0.97 32.45 -10.70
CA GLY A 90 1.02 31.34 -11.66
C GLY A 90 -0.31 30.58 -11.76
N TYR A 91 -0.67 30.15 -12.98
CA TYR A 91 -1.86 29.33 -13.23
C TYR A 91 -1.73 27.94 -12.60
N THR A 92 -2.73 27.52 -11.82
CA THR A 92 -2.80 26.18 -11.23
C THR A 92 -3.66 25.26 -12.08
N CYS A 93 -3.08 24.16 -12.59
CA CYS A 93 -3.87 23.09 -13.18
C CYS A 93 -4.67 22.38 -12.08
N PRO A 94 -5.99 22.19 -12.24
CA PRO A 94 -6.77 21.39 -11.31
C PRO A 94 -6.25 19.95 -11.35
N ILE A 95 -5.96 19.40 -10.17
CA ILE A 95 -5.59 17.99 -10.06
C ILE A 95 -6.88 17.21 -10.20
N ASN A 96 -6.98 16.46 -11.29
CA ASN A 96 -8.07 15.52 -11.47
C ASN A 96 -7.95 14.45 -10.36
N SER A 97 -8.95 14.38 -9.51
CA SER A 97 -9.12 13.34 -8.51
C SER A 97 -9.13 11.98 -9.21
N PHE A 98 -8.17 11.12 -8.87
CA PHE A 98 -8.26 9.67 -9.12
C PHE A 98 -9.30 9.04 -8.19
#